data_AF-A0A6L2LAX1-F1
#
_entry.id   AF-A0A6L2LAX1-F1
#
_cell.length_a   1.000
_cell.length_b   1.000
_cell.length_c   1.000
_cell.angle_alpha   90.00
_cell.angle_beta   90.00
_cell.angle_gamma   90.00
#
_symmetry.space_group_name_H-M   'P 1'
#
loop_
_entity.id
_entity.type
_entity.pdbx_description
1 polymer ?
#
loop_
_entity_poly.entity_id
_entity_poly.type
_entity_poly.pdbx_seq_one_letter_code
_entity_poly.pdbx_strand_id
1 'polypeptide(L)'
;MSRDVLTVGSTMRIPLLYRGEYSQWVERFMNYLEEQTDGEAMINSIKNGNQPLPRVTQVSIAGTTSTEQPPLKDKSMWSDQEKRVQKIDRLARSLLIQGLPNDIYSLIDSNKTAKDLWDALARHMLGSEYGEQDTKAAVLYEYETFKATE
;
A
#
# COMPACT_ATOMS: atom_id res chain seq x y z
N MET A 1 5.83 -45.42 7.67
CA MET A 1 4.96 -44.42 7.02
C MET A 1 5.18 -43.11 7.74
N SER A 2 6.10 -42.29 7.23
CA SER A 2 6.37 -40.96 7.79
C SER A 2 5.19 -40.06 7.52
N ARG A 3 4.68 -39.43 8.59
CA ARG A 3 3.83 -38.25 8.47
C ARG A 3 4.74 -37.12 8.01
N ASP A 4 4.57 -36.70 6.77
CA ASP A 4 5.12 -35.44 6.30
C ASP A 4 4.48 -34.33 7.13
N VAL A 5 5.26 -33.83 8.08
CA VAL A 5 5.00 -32.58 8.78
C VAL A 5 5.09 -31.50 7.71
N LEU A 6 3.92 -31.07 7.22
CA LEU A 6 3.81 -29.86 6.43
C LEU A 6 4.27 -28.71 7.32
N THR A 7 5.52 -28.29 7.14
CA THR A 7 5.95 -26.97 7.59
C THR A 7 5.02 -25.99 6.90
N VAL A 8 4.06 -25.43 7.66
CA VAL A 8 3.20 -24.31 7.27
C VAL A 8 4.08 -23.06 7.18
N GLY A 9 4.99 -23.07 6.21
CA GLY A 9 5.69 -21.88 5.75
C GLY A 9 4.87 -21.35 4.60
N SER A 10 4.07 -20.32 4.87
CA SER A 10 3.27 -19.60 3.87
C SER A 10 4.06 -19.45 2.58
N THR A 11 3.65 -20.19 1.53
CA THR A 11 3.86 -19.74 0.15
C THR A 11 2.89 -18.58 -0.04
N MET A 12 3.19 -17.46 0.62
CA MET A 12 2.30 -16.32 0.75
C MET A 12 2.24 -15.64 -0.61
N ARG A 13 1.24 -16.03 -1.40
CA ARG A 13 1.01 -15.46 -2.71
C ARG A 13 0.47 -14.04 -2.54
N ILE A 14 0.96 -13.11 -3.36
CA ILE A 14 0.46 -11.73 -3.37
C ILE A 14 -1.07 -11.76 -3.62
N PRO A 15 -1.88 -11.10 -2.77
CA PRO A 15 -3.32 -11.00 -2.99
C PRO A 15 -3.61 -10.22 -4.27
N LEU A 16 -4.42 -10.79 -5.15
CA LEU A 16 -4.89 -10.13 -6.37
C LEU A 16 -6.19 -9.37 -6.09
N LEU A 17 -6.33 -8.18 -6.66
CA LEU A 17 -7.53 -7.38 -6.58
C LEU A 17 -8.57 -7.90 -7.59
N TYR A 18 -9.71 -8.35 -7.08
CA TYR A 18 -10.86 -8.76 -7.91
C TYR A 18 -11.96 -7.71 -7.92
N ARG A 19 -12.83 -7.81 -8.92
CA ARG A 19 -13.97 -6.90 -9.10
C ARG A 19 -14.94 -7.01 -7.92
N GLY A 20 -15.26 -5.86 -7.33
CA GLY A 20 -16.14 -5.78 -6.15
C GLY A 20 -15.51 -6.26 -4.84
N GLU A 21 -14.20 -6.53 -4.79
CA GLU A 21 -13.49 -6.97 -3.57
C GLU A 21 -12.45 -5.95 -3.09
N TYR A 22 -12.64 -4.66 -3.35
CA TYR A 22 -11.62 -3.66 -3.03
C TYR A 22 -11.34 -3.61 -1.53
N SER A 23 -12.39 -3.54 -0.71
CA SER A 23 -12.25 -3.41 0.74
C SER A 23 -11.55 -4.64 1.34
N GLN A 24 -11.95 -5.84 0.92
CA GLN A 24 -11.32 -7.10 1.35
C GLN A 24 -9.89 -7.25 0.82
N TRP A 25 -9.62 -6.77 -0.41
CA TRP A 25 -8.27 -6.79 -0.96
C TRP A 25 -7.34 -5.86 -0.19
N VAL A 26 -7.78 -4.66 0.20
CA VAL A 26 -6.98 -3.74 1.02
C VAL A 26 -6.53 -4.43 2.31
N GLU A 27 -7.43 -5.11 3.02
CA GLU A 27 -7.11 -5.83 4.25
C GLU A 27 -6.12 -6.97 4.01
N ARG A 28 -6.40 -7.85 3.04
CA ARG A 28 -5.51 -8.96 2.69
C ARG A 28 -4.13 -8.47 2.28
N PHE A 29 -4.06 -7.39 1.51
CA PHE A 29 -2.82 -6.80 1.02
C PHE A 29 -1.99 -6.18 2.16
N MET A 30 -2.63 -5.47 3.10
CA MET A 30 -1.94 -4.91 4.27
C MET A 30 -1.40 -6.01 5.18
N ASN A 31 -2.18 -7.06 5.45
CA ASN A 31 -1.72 -8.22 6.23
C ASN A 31 -0.55 -8.94 5.52
N TYR A 32 -0.63 -9.10 4.20
CA TYR A 32 0.46 -9.65 3.41
C TYR A 32 1.75 -8.83 3.55
N LEU A 33 1.66 -7.50 3.52
CA LEU A 33 2.81 -6.61 3.72
C LEU A 33 3.37 -6.70 5.13
N GLU A 34 2.52 -6.80 6.15
CA GLU A 34 2.94 -6.92 7.54
C GLU A 34 3.84 -8.15 7.77
N GLU A 35 3.57 -9.24 7.05
CA GLU A 35 4.40 -10.45 7.09
C GLU A 35 5.67 -10.39 6.21
N GLN A 36 5.85 -9.35 5.39
CA GLN A 36 7.07 -9.18 4.60
C GLN A 36 8.24 -8.62 5.42
N THR A 37 9.47 -8.88 4.95
CA THR A 37 10.65 -8.16 5.45
C THR A 37 10.52 -6.68 5.13
N ASP A 38 10.75 -5.80 6.11
CA ASP A 38 10.48 -4.36 6.04
C ASP A 38 8.97 -4.00 5.89
N GLY A 39 8.07 -4.92 6.27
CA GLY A 39 6.62 -4.78 6.13
C GLY A 39 6.04 -3.48 6.69
N GLU A 40 6.35 -3.17 7.94
CA GLU A 40 5.93 -1.92 8.59
C GLU A 40 6.39 -0.68 7.80
N ALA A 41 7.63 -0.68 7.30
CA ALA A 41 8.17 0.43 6.54
C ALA A 41 7.53 0.55 5.15
N MET A 42 7.16 -0.56 4.52
CA MET A 42 6.38 -0.57 3.27
C MET A 42 4.97 -0.04 3.48
N ILE A 43 4.29 -0.46 4.55
CA ILE A 43 2.96 0.06 4.93
C ILE A 43 3.05 1.58 5.19
N ASN A 44 4.08 2.03 5.89
CA ASN A 44 4.32 3.45 6.13
C ASN A 44 4.58 4.22 4.82
N SER A 45 5.36 3.66 3.90
CA SER A 45 5.61 4.24 2.58
C SER A 45 4.32 4.37 1.74
N ILE A 46 3.41 3.40 1.82
CA ILE A 46 2.11 3.45 1.13
C ILE A 46 1.20 4.53 1.74
N LYS A 47 1.09 4.56 3.07
CA LYS A 47 0.16 5.49 3.76
C LYS A 47 0.67 6.93 3.73
N ASN A 48 1.94 7.12 4.06
CA ASN A 48 2.55 8.42 4.36
C ASN A 48 3.54 8.91 3.30
N GLY A 49 3.94 8.04 2.36
CA GLY A 49 4.89 8.37 1.30
C GLY A 49 6.34 8.30 1.77
N ASN A 50 7.25 8.70 0.88
CA ASN A 50 8.68 8.88 1.18
C ASN A 50 8.90 10.12 2.05
N GLN A 51 8.32 10.13 3.25
CA GLN A 51 8.60 11.19 4.19
C GLN A 51 10.08 11.09 4.58
N PRO A 52 10.86 12.17 4.52
CA PRO A 52 12.15 12.18 5.18
C PRO A 52 11.88 11.90 6.66
N LEU A 53 12.48 10.83 7.20
CA LEU A 53 12.52 10.63 8.64
C LEU A 53 12.92 11.95 9.29
N PRO A 54 12.32 12.33 10.44
CA PRO A 54 12.63 13.59 11.07
C PRO A 54 14.15 13.67 11.23
N ARG A 55 14.76 14.61 10.50
CA ARG A 55 16.16 14.93 10.71
C ARG A 55 16.25 15.27 12.18
N VAL A 56 17.11 14.57 12.91
CA VAL A 56 17.47 14.93 14.28
C VAL A 56 17.61 16.45 14.31
N THR A 57 16.74 17.11 15.07
CA THR A 57 16.63 18.56 15.13
C THR A 57 18.01 19.13 15.44
N GLN A 58 18.69 19.66 14.42
CA GLN A 58 19.68 20.69 14.72
C GLN A 58 18.86 21.88 15.16
N VAL A 59 18.97 22.20 16.45
CA VAL A 59 18.45 23.42 17.06
C VAL A 59 18.93 24.59 16.20
N SER A 60 18.02 25.16 15.41
CA SER A 60 18.20 26.46 14.80
C SER A 60 17.18 27.40 15.42
N ILE A 61 17.73 28.39 16.11
CA ILE A 61 17.06 29.46 16.82
C ILE A 61 16.33 30.35 15.80
N ALA A 62 15.08 30.70 16.15
CA ALA A 62 14.22 31.73 15.56
C ALA A 62 13.72 31.55 14.11
N GLY A 63 12.47 31.05 14.01
CA GLY A 63 11.38 31.82 13.40
C GLY A 63 11.28 31.92 11.88
N THR A 64 11.04 30.80 11.18
CA THR A 64 10.17 30.73 9.97
C THR A 64 9.85 29.28 9.64
N THR A 65 8.58 28.87 9.72
CA THR A 65 8.11 27.55 9.26
C THR A 65 7.70 27.63 7.79
N SER A 66 8.56 27.16 6.90
CA SER A 66 8.15 26.71 5.56
C SER A 66 8.40 25.22 5.50
N THR A 67 7.33 24.42 5.48
CA THR A 67 7.38 22.99 5.19
C THR A 67 7.57 22.82 3.68
N GLU A 68 8.70 23.28 3.19
CA GLU A 68 9.09 23.11 1.80
C GLU A 68 9.66 21.70 1.65
N GLN A 69 9.07 20.91 0.76
CA GLN A 69 9.60 19.60 0.42
C GLN A 69 11.05 19.80 -0.04
N PRO A 70 12.04 19.09 0.54
CA PRO A 70 13.44 19.38 0.29
C PRO A 70 13.74 19.32 -1.22
N PRO A 71 14.61 20.22 -1.74
CA PRO A 71 15.02 20.22 -3.14
C PRO A 71 15.44 18.81 -3.57
N LEU A 72 15.06 18.40 -4.78
CA LEU A 72 15.45 17.10 -5.36
C LEU A 72 16.97 17.01 -5.42
N LYS A 73 17.57 16.49 -4.35
CA LYS A 73 19.01 16.25 -4.26
C LYS A 73 19.42 15.28 -5.34
N ASP A 74 20.57 15.54 -5.94
CA ASP A 74 21.21 14.58 -6.84
C ASP A 74 21.35 13.22 -6.15
N LYS A 75 21.03 12.14 -6.86
CA LYS A 75 21.00 10.78 -6.33
C LYS A 75 22.35 10.32 -5.80
N SER A 76 23.44 10.90 -6.31
CA SER A 76 24.81 10.67 -5.84
C SER A 76 25.08 11.26 -4.45
N MET A 77 24.33 12.28 -4.03
CA MET A 77 24.47 12.96 -2.72
C MET A 77 23.58 12.35 -1.63
N TRP A 78 22.90 11.25 -1.92
CA TRP A 78 21.99 10.64 -0.96
C TRP A 78 22.73 9.92 0.15
N SER A 79 22.28 10.16 1.38
CA SER A 79 22.65 9.37 2.54
C SER A 79 22.16 7.93 2.40
N ASP A 80 22.79 7.01 3.14
CA ASP A 80 22.39 5.60 3.15
C ASP A 80 20.95 5.41 3.65
N GLN A 81 20.49 6.30 4.53
CA GLN A 81 19.11 6.35 5.00
C GLN A 81 18.13 6.73 3.87
N GLU A 82 18.41 7.79 3.10
CA GLU A 82 17.59 8.22 1.96
C GLU A 82 17.51 7.11 0.89
N LYS A 83 18.64 6.43 0.63
CA LYS A 83 18.68 5.27 -0.28
C LYS A 83 17.82 4.12 0.23
N ARG A 84 17.83 3.84 1.53
CA ARG A 84 16.99 2.79 2.15
C ARG A 84 15.50 3.11 1.98
N VAL A 85 15.10 4.35 2.28
CA VAL A 85 13.69 4.78 2.13
C VAL A 85 13.23 4.62 0.69
N GLN A 86 14.01 5.06 -0.31
CA GLN A 86 13.63 4.87 -1.71
C GLN A 86 13.54 3.39 -2.10
N LYS A 87 14.42 2.54 -1.56
CA LYS A 87 14.37 1.09 -1.84
C LYS A 87 13.08 0.49 -1.31
N ILE A 88 12.66 0.86 -0.10
CA ILE A 88 11.41 0.40 0.52
C ILE A 88 10.20 0.85 -0.30
N ASP A 89 10.14 2.12 -0.71
CA ASP A 89 9.03 2.62 -1.54
C ASP A 89 8.97 1.97 -2.91
N ARG A 90 10.13 1.71 -3.54
CA ARG A 90 10.17 0.93 -4.78
C ARG A 90 9.63 -0.49 -4.59
N LEU A 91 9.93 -1.14 -3.46
CA LEU A 91 9.42 -2.47 -3.13
C LEU A 91 7.91 -2.45 -2.90
N ALA A 92 7.42 -1.51 -2.08
CA ALA A 92 6.00 -1.32 -1.83
C ALA A 92 5.22 -1.07 -3.13
N ARG A 93 5.73 -0.18 -4.00
CA ARG A 93 5.15 0.08 -5.33
C ARG A 93 5.14 -1.18 -6.20
N SER A 94 6.21 -1.97 -6.20
CA SER A 94 6.29 -3.21 -6.98
C SER A 94 5.30 -4.28 -6.50
N LEU A 95 5.08 -4.39 -5.19
CA LEU A 95 4.10 -5.32 -4.63
C LEU A 95 2.67 -4.87 -4.93
N LEU A 96 2.39 -3.55 -4.85
CA LEU A 96 1.11 -2.99 -5.27
C LEU A 96 0.79 -3.35 -6.72
N ILE A 97 1.71 -3.09 -7.65
CA ILE A 97 1.52 -3.39 -9.07
C ILE A 97 1.22 -4.86 -9.32
N GLN A 98 1.89 -5.78 -8.62
CA GLN A 98 1.64 -7.23 -8.76
C GLN A 98 0.27 -7.66 -8.25
N GLY A 99 -0.30 -6.94 -7.30
CA GLY A 99 -1.66 -7.17 -6.81
C GLY A 99 -2.76 -6.62 -7.72
N LEU A 100 -2.41 -5.83 -8.75
CA LEU A 100 -3.38 -5.16 -9.62
C LEU A 100 -3.67 -5.91 -10.91
N PRO A 101 -4.94 -5.99 -11.32
CA PRO A 101 -5.34 -6.28 -12.69
C PRO A 101 -4.72 -5.33 -13.72
N ASN A 102 -4.42 -5.83 -14.92
CA ASN A 102 -3.76 -5.06 -15.97
C ASN A 102 -4.57 -3.85 -16.45
N ASP A 103 -5.89 -3.94 -16.46
CA ASP A 103 -6.81 -2.86 -16.82
C ASP A 103 -6.72 -1.70 -15.81
N ILE A 104 -6.65 -2.00 -14.52
CA ILE A 104 -6.44 -0.99 -13.47
C ILE A 104 -5.02 -0.43 -13.56
N TYR A 105 -4.01 -1.30 -13.66
CA TYR A 105 -2.61 -0.87 -13.72
C TYR A 105 -2.37 0.15 -14.84
N SER A 106 -2.89 -0.11 -16.04
CA SER A 106 -2.71 0.76 -17.21
C SER A 106 -3.31 2.16 -17.03
N LEU A 107 -4.23 2.36 -16.09
CA LEU A 107 -4.85 3.65 -15.79
C LEU A 107 -4.04 4.48 -14.76
N ILE A 108 -3.20 3.83 -13.96
CA ILE A 108 -2.51 4.44 -12.82
C ILE A 108 -0.98 4.20 -12.84
N ASP A 109 -0.41 3.72 -13.94
CA ASP A 109 1.01 3.34 -14.07
C ASP A 109 1.98 4.52 -13.96
N SER A 110 1.52 5.73 -14.30
CA SER A 110 2.30 6.97 -14.28
C SER A 110 2.72 7.43 -12.87
N ASN A 111 2.19 6.81 -11.81
CA ASN A 111 2.49 7.17 -10.44
C ASN A 111 3.89 6.73 -10.03
N LYS A 112 4.66 7.67 -9.46
CA LYS A 112 6.10 7.51 -9.20
C LYS A 112 6.40 6.87 -7.84
N THR A 113 5.57 7.14 -6.83
CA THR A 113 5.74 6.62 -5.46
C THR A 113 4.68 5.57 -5.15
N ALA A 114 4.92 4.75 -4.12
CA ALA A 114 3.93 3.78 -3.65
C ALA A 114 2.65 4.48 -3.16
N LYS A 115 2.81 5.61 -2.47
CA LYS A 115 1.70 6.45 -2.01
C LYS A 115 0.87 7.02 -3.15
N ASP A 116 1.49 7.63 -4.15
CA ASP A 116 0.75 8.22 -5.27
C ASP A 116 -0.06 7.13 -6.02
N LEU A 117 0.54 5.94 -6.17
CA LEU A 117 -0.11 4.78 -6.78
C LEU A 117 -1.30 4.30 -5.95
N TRP A 118 -1.14 4.21 -4.63
CA TRP A 118 -2.21 3.85 -3.69
C TRP A 118 -3.37 4.86 -3.70
N ASP A 119 -3.06 6.16 -3.65
CA ASP A 119 -4.06 7.23 -3.66
C ASP A 119 -4.78 7.30 -5.01
N ALA A 120 -4.09 7.01 -6.13
CA ALA A 120 -4.70 6.88 -7.44
C ALA A 120 -5.63 5.66 -7.53
N LEU A 121 -5.20 4.50 -7.01
CA LEU A 121 -6.02 3.30 -6.91
C LEU A 121 -7.29 3.59 -6.10
N ALA A 122 -7.17 4.11 -4.89
CA ALA A 122 -8.32 4.39 -4.03
C ALA A 122 -9.34 5.33 -4.70
N ARG A 123 -8.86 6.40 -5.35
CA ARG A 123 -9.72 7.32 -6.11
C ARG A 123 -10.42 6.62 -7.26
N HIS A 124 -9.71 5.76 -7.99
CA HIS A 124 -10.30 5.01 -9.09
C HIS A 124 -11.37 4.04 -8.59
N MET A 125 -11.10 3.31 -7.50
CA MET A 125 -12.04 2.33 -6.95
C MET A 125 -13.29 2.99 -6.40
N LEU A 126 -13.17 4.10 -5.68
CA LEU A 126 -14.34 4.83 -5.13
C LEU A 126 -15.21 5.50 -6.20
N GLY A 127 -14.66 5.80 -7.37
CA GLY A 127 -15.36 6.48 -8.48
C GLY A 127 -15.75 5.57 -9.64
N SER A 128 -15.54 4.26 -9.54
CA SER A 128 -15.77 3.31 -10.63
C SER A 128 -16.77 2.22 -10.26
N GLU A 129 -17.23 1.49 -11.28
CA GLU A 129 -18.07 0.30 -11.13
C GLU A 129 -17.48 -0.71 -10.13
N TYR A 130 -16.14 -0.77 -10.03
CA TYR A 130 -15.43 -1.62 -9.08
C TYR A 130 -15.80 -1.32 -7.61
N GLY A 131 -15.92 -0.05 -7.21
CA GLY A 131 -16.34 0.32 -5.86
C GLY A 131 -17.86 0.29 -5.67
N GLU A 132 -18.64 0.53 -6.72
CA GLU A 132 -20.10 0.35 -6.67
C GLU A 132 -20.48 -1.11 -6.38
N GLN A 133 -19.74 -2.07 -6.95
CA GLN A 133 -19.96 -3.50 -6.66
C GLN A 133 -19.56 -3.88 -5.23
N ASP A 134 -18.47 -3.32 -4.69
CA ASP A 134 -18.05 -3.52 -3.30
C ASP A 134 -19.13 -3.00 -2.33
N THR A 135 -19.70 -1.83 -2.62
CA THR A 135 -20.84 -1.27 -1.88
C THR A 135 -22.07 -2.19 -1.96
N LYS A 136 -22.41 -2.69 -3.15
CA LYS A 136 -23.53 -3.64 -3.33
C LYS A 136 -23.30 -4.94 -2.55
N ALA A 137 -22.08 -5.47 -2.57
CA ALA A 137 -21.72 -6.68 -1.83
C ALA A 137 -21.84 -6.48 -0.32
N ALA A 138 -21.38 -5.34 0.19
CA ALA A 138 -21.53 -4.99 1.60
C ALA A 138 -23.01 -4.90 2.02
N VAL A 139 -23.84 -4.19 1.24
CA VAL A 139 -25.28 -4.07 1.50
C VAL A 139 -26.00 -5.42 1.43
N LEU A 140 -25.65 -6.27 0.45
CA LEU A 140 -26.21 -7.63 0.35
C LEU A 140 -25.85 -8.48 1.55
N TYR A 141 -24.58 -8.43 2.01
CA TYR A 141 -24.15 -9.18 3.18
C TYR A 141 -24.87 -8.73 4.46
N GLU A 142 -25.04 -7.42 4.66
CA GLU A 142 -25.82 -6.87 5.78
C GLU A 142 -27.28 -7.33 5.74
N TYR A 143 -27.90 -7.32 4.56
CA TYR A 143 -29.28 -7.78 4.37
C TYR A 143 -29.45 -9.27 4.70
N GLU A 144 -28.60 -10.13 4.17
CA GLU A 144 -28.63 -11.58 4.43
C GLU A 144 -28.39 -11.89 5.92
N THR A 145 -27.43 -11.19 6.54
CA THR A 145 -27.14 -11.33 7.97
C THR A 145 -28.34 -10.93 8.83
N PHE A 146 -29.02 -9.84 8.48
CA PHE A 146 -30.25 -9.39 9.16
C PHE A 146 -31.38 -10.42 9.04
N LYS A 147 -31.59 -10.98 7.84
CA LYS A 147 -32.61 -12.00 7.59
C LYS A 147 -32.32 -13.34 8.28
N ALA A 148 -31.05 -13.69 8.50
CA ALA A 148 -30.67 -14.92 9.19
C ALA A 148 -30.88 -14.87 10.71
N THR A 149 -31.14 -13.69 11.28
CA THR A 149 -31.37 -13.47 12.72
C THR A 149 -32.85 -13.31 13.12
N GLU A 150 -33.80 -13.38 12.17
CA GLU A 150 -35.26 -13.48 12.42
C GLU A 150 -35.75 -14.94 12.38
#